data_AF-A0A455VJZ7-F1
#
_entry.id   AF-A0A455VJZ7-F1
#
_cell.length_a   1.000
_cell.length_b   1.000
_cell.length_c   1.000
_cell.angle_alpha   90.00
_cell.angle_beta   90.00
_cell.angle_gamma   90.00
#
_symmetry.space_group_name_H-M   'P 1'
#
loop_
_entity.id
_entity.type
_entity.pdbx_description
1 polymer ?
#
loop_
_entity_poly.entity_id
_entity_poly.type
_entity_poly.pdbx_seq_one_letter_code
_entity_poly.pdbx_strand_id
1 'polypeptide(L)'
;MAGLPSNNNSRVLQQWSSLFERRSGEHSAHALAHWQQVQSLGWPTRKHENWKYTPLEGLLDQQFIEPLAKPVTTARCASAEY
;
A
#
# COMPACT_ATOMS: atom_id res chain seq x y z
N MET A 1 30.26 7.63 5.34
CA MET A 1 29.49 6.83 4.36
C MET A 1 28.24 6.33 5.05
N ALA A 2 27.09 6.98 4.84
CA ALA A 2 25.83 6.56 5.46
C ALA A 2 25.16 5.51 4.56
N GLY A 3 25.04 4.28 5.05
CA GLY A 3 24.35 3.19 4.36
C GLY A 3 22.90 3.57 4.08
N LEU A 4 22.51 3.44 2.81
CA LEU A 4 21.18 3.69 2.28
C LEU A 4 20.14 2.71 2.87
N PRO A 5 18.90 3.16 3.05
CA PRO A 5 17.79 2.38 2.51
C PRO A 5 16.79 3.29 1.77
N SER A 6 17.19 3.87 0.63
CA SER A 6 16.22 4.49 -0.29
C SER A 6 15.67 3.50 -1.32
N ASN A 7 16.27 2.32 -1.45
CA ASN A 7 15.87 1.32 -2.44
C ASN A 7 14.57 0.58 -2.08
N ASN A 8 14.21 0.53 -0.80
CA ASN A 8 12.95 -0.07 -0.38
C ASN A 8 11.76 0.81 -0.78
N ASN A 9 11.94 2.14 -0.81
CA ASN A 9 10.90 3.07 -1.23
C ASN A 9 10.50 2.85 -2.69
N SER A 10 11.47 2.67 -3.59
CA SER A 10 11.19 2.40 -5.00
C SER A 10 10.55 1.02 -5.19
N ARG A 11 11.03 -0.02 -4.48
CA ARG A 11 10.47 -1.37 -4.59
C ARG A 11 9.01 -1.45 -4.15
N VAL A 12 8.64 -0.83 -3.02
CA VAL A 12 7.26 -0.88 -2.51
C VAL A 12 6.32 -0.07 -3.41
N LEU A 13 6.72 1.12 -3.86
CA LEU A 13 5.92 1.93 -4.78
C LEU A 13 5.65 1.18 -6.10
N GLN A 14 6.64 0.46 -6.61
CA GLN A 14 6.49 -0.39 -7.81
C GLN A 14 5.51 -1.55 -7.57
N GLN A 15 5.60 -2.23 -6.42
CA GLN A 15 4.63 -3.27 -6.05
C GLN A 15 3.21 -2.70 -5.99
N TRP A 16 3.04 -1.55 -5.35
CA TRP A 16 1.74 -0.89 -5.25
C TRP A 16 1.20 -0.42 -6.61
N SER A 17 2.06 0.06 -7.52
CA SER A 17 1.66 0.39 -8.90
C SER A 17 1.12 -0.85 -9.61
N SER A 18 1.82 -1.97 -9.51
CA SER A 18 1.37 -3.22 -10.12
C SER A 18 0.04 -3.73 -9.56
N LEU A 19 -0.23 -3.51 -8.27
CA LEU A 19 -1.51 -3.83 -7.65
C LEU A 19 -2.62 -2.87 -8.10
N PHE A 20 -2.30 -1.58 -8.23
CA PHE A 20 -3.22 -0.56 -8.72
C PHE A 20 -3.64 -0.84 -10.16
N GLU A 21 -2.70 -1.26 -11.01
CA GLU A 21 -2.93 -1.68 -12.40
C GLU A 21 -3.71 -3.00 -12.52
N ARG A 22 -3.50 -3.96 -11.61
CA ARG A 22 -4.29 -5.22 -11.62
C ARG A 22 -5.73 -5.02 -11.15
N ARG A 23 -5.96 -4.13 -10.20
CA ARG A 23 -7.29 -3.81 -9.67
C ARG A 23 -8.12 -2.90 -10.58
N SER A 24 -7.55 -2.44 -11.68
CA SER A 24 -7.92 -1.24 -12.43
C SER A 24 -9.20 -1.31 -13.29
N GLY A 25 -10.15 -2.19 -12.92
CA GLY A 25 -11.42 -2.34 -13.63
C GLY A 25 -12.32 -1.09 -13.61
N GLU A 26 -12.29 -0.28 -12.55
CA GLU A 26 -13.07 0.96 -12.43
C GLU A 26 -12.20 2.13 -11.94
N HIS A 27 -11.56 2.84 -12.86
CA HIS A 27 -10.79 4.04 -12.51
C HIS A 27 -11.72 5.22 -12.22
N SER A 28 -11.95 5.52 -10.94
CA SER A 28 -12.34 6.86 -10.54
C SER A 28 -11.17 7.82 -10.80
N ALA A 29 -11.41 8.94 -11.49
CA ALA A 29 -10.39 9.97 -11.76
C ALA A 29 -9.68 10.45 -10.47
N HIS A 30 -10.39 10.42 -9.35
CA HIS A 30 -9.86 10.76 -8.03
C HIS A 30 -8.78 9.78 -7.57
N ALA A 31 -8.98 8.48 -7.80
CA ALA A 31 -8.02 7.45 -7.40
C ALA A 31 -6.69 7.61 -8.15
N LEU A 32 -6.75 7.96 -9.43
CA LEU A 32 -5.56 8.22 -10.24
C LEU A 32 -4.83 9.49 -9.79
N ALA A 33 -5.57 10.57 -9.50
CA ALA A 33 -4.98 11.81 -8.98
C ALA A 33 -4.26 11.58 -7.64
N HIS A 34 -4.88 10.84 -6.72
CA HIS A 34 -4.25 10.47 -5.46
C HIS A 34 -3.02 9.57 -5.67
N TRP A 35 -3.07 8.64 -6.62
CA TRP A 35 -1.93 7.78 -6.94
C TRP A 35 -0.72 8.56 -7.45
N GLN A 36 -0.94 9.55 -8.32
CA GLN A 36 0.13 10.44 -8.79
C GLN A 36 0.74 11.25 -7.66
N GLN A 37 -0.07 11.73 -6.72
CA GLN A 37 0.41 12.46 -5.54
C GLN A 37 1.28 11.57 -4.64
N VAL A 38 0.90 10.30 -4.44
CA VAL A 38 1.69 9.32 -3.69
C VAL A 38 3.04 9.04 -4.35
N GLN A 39 3.09 8.91 -5.67
CA GLN A 39 4.36 8.71 -6.40
C GLN A 39 5.30 9.92 -6.27
N SER A 40 4.74 11.13 -6.28
CA SER A 40 5.50 12.38 -6.13
C SER A 40 6.07 12.55 -4.71
N LEU A 41 5.27 12.24 -3.68
CA LEU A 41 5.67 12.34 -2.28
C LEU A 41 6.60 11.18 -1.84
N GLY A 42 6.38 10.00 -2.40
CA GLY A 42 7.07 8.77 -2.02
C GLY A 42 6.76 8.34 -0.58
N TRP A 43 7.64 7.50 -0.04
CA TRP A 43 7.52 7.01 1.34
C TRP A 43 8.26 7.89 2.33
N PRO A 44 7.59 8.31 3.41
CA PRO A 44 8.24 9.07 4.47
C PRO A 44 9.25 8.18 5.21
N THR A 45 10.35 8.80 5.60
CA THR A 45 11.40 8.16 6.41
C THR A 45 11.34 8.69 7.83
N ARG A 46 11.96 8.00 8.80
CA ARG A 46 12.13 8.44 10.20
C ARG A 46 12.70 9.85 10.39
N LYS A 47 13.27 10.44 9.32
CA LYS A 47 13.73 11.84 9.29
C LYS A 47 12.58 12.86 9.25
N HIS A 48 11.37 12.43 8.90
CA HIS A 48 10.19 13.29 8.90
C HIS A 48 9.64 13.40 10.33
N GLU A 49 9.30 14.63 10.73
CA GLU A 49 8.85 14.96 12.09
C GLU A 49 7.68 14.07 12.56
N ASN A 50 6.71 13.85 11.68
CA ASN A 50 5.52 13.02 11.96
C ASN A 50 5.81 11.51 11.99
N TRP A 51 6.97 11.06 11.49
CA TRP A 51 7.33 9.64 11.34
C TRP A 51 8.43 9.20 12.29
N LYS A 52 8.81 10.06 13.22
CA LYS A 52 9.88 9.80 14.20
C LYS A 52 9.56 8.62 15.12
N TYR A 53 8.27 8.41 15.42
CA TYR A 53 7.79 7.38 16.36
C TYR A 53 7.04 6.22 15.71
N THR A 54 6.90 6.24 14.38
CA THR A 54 6.16 5.23 13.61
C THR A 54 7.09 4.60 12.56
N PRO A 55 7.87 3.58 12.95
CA PRO A 55 8.82 2.96 12.03
C PRO A 55 8.10 2.19 10.92
N LEU A 56 8.29 2.63 9.68
CA LEU A 56 7.73 1.98 8.49
C LEU A 56 8.63 0.87 7.94
N GLU A 57 9.87 0.74 8.44
CA GLU A 57 10.87 -0.16 7.86
C GLU A 57 10.38 -1.62 7.84
N GLY A 58 9.72 -2.08 8.91
CA GLY A 58 9.19 -3.44 8.97
C GLY A 58 8.04 -3.70 7.99
N LEU A 59 7.28 -2.68 7.62
CA LEU A 59 6.20 -2.78 6.64
C LEU A 59 6.74 -2.70 5.20
N LEU A 60 7.69 -1.80 4.95
CA LEU A 60 8.29 -1.58 3.64
C LEU A 60 9.22 -2.72 3.20
N ASP A 61 9.67 -3.55 4.14
CA ASP A 61 10.43 -4.76 3.84
C ASP A 61 9.54 -5.92 3.35
N GLN A 62 8.23 -5.86 3.61
CA GLN A 62 7.28 -6.90 3.21
C GLN A 62 6.90 -6.81 1.73
N GLN A 63 6.38 -7.92 1.21
CA GLN A 63 5.80 -7.98 -0.12
C GLN A 63 4.29 -7.76 -0.06
N PHE A 64 3.79 -6.78 -0.82
CA PHE A 64 2.37 -6.53 -0.95
C PHE A 64 1.79 -7.37 -2.08
N ILE A 65 0.72 -8.10 -1.78
CA ILE A 65 -0.01 -8.94 -2.73
C ILE A 65 -1.49 -8.59 -2.70
N GLU A 66 -2.17 -8.79 -3.83
CA GLU A 66 -3.61 -8.65 -3.90
C GLU A 66 -4.27 -9.80 -3.12
N PRO A 67 -5.21 -9.52 -2.21
CA PRO A 67 -5.93 -10.57 -1.53
C PRO A 67 -6.74 -11.36 -2.55
N LEU A 68 -6.57 -12.69 -2.55
CA LEU A 68 -7.46 -13.58 -3.28
C LEU A 68 -8.89 -13.28 -2.83
N ALA A 69 -9.72 -12.75 -3.73
CA ALA A 69 -11.09 -12.37 -3.44
C ALA A 69 -11.80 -13.58 -2.82
N LYS A 70 -11.99 -13.55 -1.50
CA LYS A 70 -12.83 -14.54 -0.83
C LYS A 70 -14.26 -14.15 -1.19
N PRO A 71 -14.98 -14.93 -2.02
CA PRO A 71 -16.37 -14.62 -2.29
C PRO A 71 -17.09 -14.57 -0.94
N VAL A 72 -17.71 -13.43 -0.65
CA VAL A 72 -18.57 -13.31 0.52
C VAL A 72 -19.83 -14.09 0.18
N THR A 73 -19.86 -15.36 0.53
CA THR A 73 -21.06 -16.19 0.42
C THR A 73 -22.05 -15.71 1.47
N THR A 74 -23.31 -15.56 1.10
CA THR A 74 -24.43 -15.15 1.97
C THR A 74 -24.53 -15.97 3.27
N ALA A 75 -24.05 -17.21 3.25
CA ALA A 75 -23.94 -18.08 4.43
C ALA A 75 -23.13 -17.46 5.59
N ARG A 76 -22.19 -16.54 5.31
CA ARG A 76 -21.32 -15.93 6.34
C ARG A 76 -21.94 -14.73 7.05
N CYS A 77 -23.05 -14.18 6.54
CA CYS A 77 -23.79 -13.08 7.19
C CYS A 77 -24.77 -13.58 8.26
N ALA A 78 -25.20 -14.85 8.21
CA ALA A 78 -26.19 -15.40 9.15
C ALA A 78 -25.60 -15.87 10.49
N SER A 79 -24.27 -15.86 10.66
CA SER A 79 -23.61 -16.42 11.86
C SER A 79 -23.12 -15.36 12.86
N ALA A 80 -23.56 -14.10 12.71
CA ALA A 80 -23.24 -13.02 13.65
C ALA A 80 -24.39 -12.73 14.65
N GLU A 81 -25.43 -13.56 14.67
CA GLU A 81 -26.56 -13.46 15.60
C GLU A 81 -26.64 -14.73 16.47
N TYR A 82 -25.77 -14.83 17.49
CA TYR A 82 -26.07 -15.58 18.73
C TYR A 82 -25.29 -15.00 19.91
#